data_AF-R9J483-F1
#
_entry.id   AF-R9J483-F1
#
_cell.length_a   1.000
_cell.length_b   1.000
_cell.length_c   1.000
_cell.angle_alpha   90.00
_cell.angle_beta   90.00
_cell.angle_gamma   90.00
#
_symmetry.space_group_name_H-M   'P 1'
#
loop_
_entity.id
_entity.type
_entity.pdbx_description
1 polymer ?
#
loop_
_entity_poly.entity_id
_entity_poly.type
_entity_poly.pdbx_seq_one_letter_code
_entity_poly.pdbx_strand_id
1 'polypeptide(L)'
;MYLFFGIFFLVLLFFFCLNYWRRKKIIKKICCMSTKEKCCLLDELLEPFGFCYVPSQDIFTSRIDAMQREFGYCALYDKAALSFHMVFDCLPVYFNYNGRTWLVELWKGQYGINTGGEIGIYYADRIIPESKWENTIFQCVEDEDMVGLSFNLFRKGMGIADVGGRHWWLTAFSVGRFSNPQDLYMRASVTFPHHEMAEAFAEGLVRSGYCPDDIGICHHTVTFSFARSFVRNGCLRRLHILLAQCANRFWCKIYLSVTRPFCLSLDKILYLYYYLPFIFRKTLRIKKYKKIKRKRR
;
A
#
# COMPACT_ATOMS: atom_id res chain seq x y z
N MET A 1 -34.42 17.36 -35.52
CA MET A 1 -34.09 17.21 -34.07
C MET A 1 -34.60 15.91 -33.47
N TYR A 2 -35.89 15.55 -33.57
CA TYR A 2 -36.43 14.31 -32.97
C TYR A 2 -35.80 13.00 -33.47
N LEU A 3 -35.43 12.90 -34.75
CA LEU A 3 -34.71 11.74 -35.31
C LEU A 3 -33.32 11.54 -34.69
N PHE A 4 -32.58 12.62 -34.45
CA PHE A 4 -31.26 12.56 -33.80
C PHE A 4 -31.38 12.12 -32.33
N PHE A 5 -32.40 12.60 -31.61
CA PHE A 5 -32.69 12.12 -30.26
C PHE A 5 -33.09 10.64 -30.28
N GLY A 6 -33.94 10.21 -31.21
CA GLY A 6 -34.33 8.81 -31.36
C GLY A 6 -33.14 7.88 -31.63
N ILE A 7 -32.27 8.25 -32.57
CA ILE A 7 -31.04 7.49 -32.87
C ILE A 7 -30.12 7.46 -31.63
N PHE A 8 -29.94 8.60 -30.96
CA PHE A 8 -29.15 8.67 -29.74
C PHE A 8 -29.68 7.74 -28.63
N PHE A 9 -31.00 7.75 -28.39
CA PHE A 9 -31.64 6.84 -27.43
C PHE A 9 -31.47 5.37 -27.81
N LEU A 10 -31.62 5.02 -29.09
CA LEU A 10 -31.40 3.65 -29.57
C LEU A 10 -29.96 3.20 -29.36
N VAL A 11 -28.99 4.09 -29.64
CA VAL A 11 -27.56 3.83 -29.39
C VAL A 11 -27.30 3.62 -27.88
N LEU A 12 -27.83 4.48 -27.02
CA LEU A 12 -27.72 4.32 -25.56
C LEU A 12 -28.34 3.01 -25.08
N LEU A 13 -29.53 2.65 -25.57
CA LEU A 13 -30.23 1.42 -25.20
C LEU A 13 -29.46 0.20 -25.67
N PHE A 14 -28.90 0.23 -26.87
CA PHE A 14 -28.01 -0.83 -27.39
C PHE A 14 -26.79 -1.02 -26.49
N PHE A 15 -26.08 0.05 -26.13
CA PHE A 15 -24.94 -0.03 -25.21
C PHE A 15 -25.35 -0.49 -23.81
N PHE A 16 -26.53 -0.09 -23.32
CA PHE A 16 -27.07 -0.56 -22.04
C PHE A 16 -27.31 -2.08 -22.06
N CYS A 17 -28.00 -2.59 -23.08
CA CYS A 17 -28.23 -4.03 -23.26
C CYS A 17 -26.91 -4.79 -23.38
N LEU A 18 -25.98 -4.34 -24.22
CA LEU A 18 -24.65 -4.96 -24.34
C LEU A 18 -23.92 -5.02 -23.00
N ASN A 19 -23.91 -3.92 -22.24
CA ASN A 19 -23.29 -3.89 -20.91
C ASN A 19 -23.99 -4.83 -19.92
N TYR A 20 -25.32 -4.95 -19.99
CA TYR A 20 -26.09 -5.87 -19.15
C TYR A 20 -25.73 -7.34 -19.43
N TRP A 21 -25.68 -7.76 -20.70
CA TRP A 21 -25.30 -9.12 -21.08
C TRP A 21 -23.83 -9.40 -20.75
N ARG A 22 -22.95 -8.44 -21.02
CA ARG A 22 -21.53 -8.53 -20.66
C ARG A 22 -21.35 -8.73 -19.17
N ARG A 23 -22.07 -7.97 -18.35
CA ARG A 23 -22.08 -8.11 -16.88
C ARG A 23 -22.40 -9.53 -16.45
N LYS A 24 -23.51 -10.10 -16.93
CA LYS A 24 -23.92 -11.47 -16.60
C LYS A 24 -22.88 -12.51 -17.02
N LYS A 25 -22.29 -12.35 -18.21
CA LYS A 25 -21.23 -13.27 -18.70
C LYS A 25 -19.99 -13.23 -17.81
N ILE A 26 -19.55 -12.05 -17.38
CA ILE A 26 -18.39 -11.90 -16.50
C ILE A 26 -18.68 -12.51 -15.13
N ILE A 27 -19.86 -12.24 -14.56
CA ILE A 27 -20.26 -12.82 -13.27
C ILE A 27 -20.23 -14.34 -13.33
N LYS A 28 -20.90 -14.92 -14.33
CA LYS A 28 -20.90 -16.38 -14.54
C LYS A 28 -19.48 -16.93 -14.66
N LYS A 29 -18.61 -16.25 -15.44
CA LYS A 29 -17.22 -16.67 -15.60
C LYS A 29 -16.48 -16.75 -14.26
N ILE A 30 -16.57 -15.72 -13.43
CA ILE A 30 -15.88 -15.67 -12.12
C ILE A 30 -16.46 -16.71 -11.17
N CYS A 31 -17.79 -16.89 -11.14
CA CYS A 31 -18.43 -17.93 -10.32
C CYS A 31 -18.03 -19.35 -10.72
N CYS A 32 -17.70 -19.59 -12.00
CA CYS A 32 -17.25 -20.90 -12.49
C CYS A 32 -15.74 -21.15 -12.28
N MET A 33 -14.96 -20.15 -11.83
CA MET A 33 -13.54 -20.34 -11.52
C MET A 33 -13.36 -20.86 -10.10
N SER A 34 -12.43 -21.78 -9.92
CA SER A 34 -11.97 -22.21 -8.59
C SER A 34 -11.20 -21.08 -7.89
N THR A 35 -11.15 -21.12 -6.56
CA THR A 35 -10.37 -20.17 -5.75
C THR A 35 -8.90 -20.15 -6.16
N LYS A 36 -8.32 -21.33 -6.44
CA LYS A 36 -6.92 -21.44 -6.89
C LYS A 36 -6.69 -20.70 -8.21
N GLU A 37 -7.55 -20.90 -9.22
CA GLU A 37 -7.43 -20.20 -10.50
C GLU A 37 -7.57 -18.69 -10.36
N LYS A 38 -8.49 -18.24 -9.49
CA LYS A 38 -8.66 -16.81 -9.20
C LYS A 38 -7.40 -16.22 -8.56
N CYS A 39 -6.85 -16.87 -7.54
CA CYS A 39 -5.63 -16.40 -6.87
C CYS A 39 -4.45 -16.37 -7.84
N CYS A 40 -4.21 -17.44 -8.60
CA CYS A 40 -3.12 -17.47 -9.58
C CYS A 40 -3.24 -16.36 -10.63
N LEU A 41 -4.45 -16.12 -11.15
CA LEU A 41 -4.68 -15.03 -12.11
C LEU A 41 -4.46 -13.67 -11.46
N LEU A 42 -4.95 -13.47 -10.24
CA LEU A 42 -4.79 -12.19 -9.55
C LEU A 42 -3.31 -11.92 -9.24
N ASP A 43 -2.57 -12.90 -8.74
CA ASP A 43 -1.14 -12.77 -8.47
C ASP A 43 -0.34 -12.46 -9.75
N GLU A 44 -0.65 -13.09 -10.89
CA GLU A 44 -0.06 -12.75 -12.19
C GLU A 44 -0.32 -11.29 -12.59
N LEU A 45 -1.49 -10.75 -12.26
CA LEU A 45 -1.85 -9.36 -12.55
C LEU A 45 -1.19 -8.36 -11.60
N LEU A 46 -0.89 -8.76 -10.37
CA LEU A 46 -0.30 -7.91 -9.33
C LEU A 46 1.24 -7.91 -9.35
N GLU A 47 1.86 -9.01 -9.80
CA GLU A 47 3.31 -9.17 -9.85
C GLU A 47 4.04 -7.96 -10.49
N PRO A 48 3.60 -7.40 -11.64
CA PRO A 48 4.29 -6.27 -12.27
C PRO A 48 4.26 -4.98 -11.43
N PHE A 49 3.33 -4.89 -10.48
CA PHE A 49 3.17 -3.75 -9.59
C PHE A 49 3.85 -3.96 -8.22
N GLY A 50 4.47 -5.14 -8.02
CA GLY A 50 5.16 -5.48 -6.78
C GLY A 50 4.23 -5.91 -5.65
N PHE A 51 3.04 -6.43 -5.96
CA PHE A 51 2.06 -6.87 -4.96
C PHE A 51 1.66 -8.34 -5.13
N CYS A 52 1.12 -8.94 -4.08
CA CYS A 52 0.46 -10.24 -4.08
C CYS A 52 -0.78 -10.20 -3.18
N TYR A 53 -1.68 -11.16 -3.36
CA TYR A 53 -2.92 -11.26 -2.61
C TYR A 53 -2.81 -12.29 -1.47
N VAL A 54 -3.37 -11.98 -0.31
CA VAL A 54 -3.41 -12.85 0.88
C VAL A 54 -4.86 -13.31 1.12
N PRO A 55 -5.23 -14.53 0.68
CA PRO A 55 -6.63 -14.99 0.74
C PRO A 55 -7.20 -15.11 2.16
N SER A 56 -6.37 -15.43 3.15
CA SER A 56 -6.82 -15.64 4.53
C SER A 56 -7.36 -14.36 5.20
N GLN A 57 -6.99 -13.19 4.69
CA GLN A 57 -7.35 -11.89 5.25
C GLN A 57 -8.06 -10.96 4.25
N ASP A 58 -8.15 -11.35 2.97
CA ASP A 58 -8.67 -10.52 1.87
C ASP A 58 -7.93 -9.17 1.73
N ILE A 59 -6.60 -9.22 1.79
CA ILE A 59 -5.70 -8.04 1.68
C ILE A 59 -4.65 -8.24 0.60
N PHE A 60 -4.00 -7.14 0.21
CA PHE A 60 -2.88 -7.10 -0.71
C PHE A 60 -1.63 -6.68 0.05
N THR A 61 -0.52 -7.39 -0.15
CA THR A 61 0.79 -7.08 0.45
C THR A 61 1.83 -6.91 -0.65
N SER A 62 2.89 -6.21 -0.32
CA SER A 62 4.07 -6.03 -1.16
C SER A 62 4.83 -7.34 -1.31
N ARG A 63 5.54 -7.45 -2.42
CA ARG A 63 6.52 -8.51 -2.68
C ARG A 63 7.92 -8.01 -2.36
N ILE A 64 8.80 -8.94 -2.01
CA ILE A 64 10.22 -8.65 -1.77
C ILE A 64 10.90 -8.18 -3.07
N ASP A 65 10.50 -8.71 -4.22
CA ASP A 65 11.03 -8.37 -5.55
C ASP A 65 10.33 -7.16 -6.22
N ALA A 66 9.59 -6.37 -5.45
CA ALA A 66 8.90 -5.18 -5.94
C ALA A 66 9.90 -4.17 -6.54
N MET A 67 9.61 -3.68 -7.75
CA MET A 67 10.47 -2.75 -8.50
C MET A 67 10.71 -1.43 -7.76
N GLN A 68 9.86 -1.10 -6.79
CA GLN A 68 9.97 0.02 -5.87
C GLN A 68 11.33 0.05 -5.16
N ARG A 69 12.01 -1.09 -5.03
CA ARG A 69 13.37 -1.21 -4.50
C ARG A 69 14.39 -0.31 -5.22
N GLU A 70 14.21 -0.07 -6.53
CA GLU A 70 15.15 0.73 -7.34
C GLU A 70 15.10 2.23 -7.04
N PHE A 71 14.04 2.73 -6.38
CA PHE A 71 13.81 4.16 -6.17
C PHE A 71 14.25 4.65 -4.78
N GLY A 72 14.50 3.73 -3.83
CA GLY A 72 14.77 4.08 -2.44
C GLY A 72 13.60 4.85 -1.81
N TYR A 73 13.91 5.68 -0.81
CA TYR A 73 12.95 6.55 -0.16
C TYR A 73 13.53 7.95 0.09
N CYS A 74 12.69 8.97 -0.06
CA CYS A 74 12.97 10.31 0.47
C CYS A 74 11.69 10.99 0.95
N ALA A 75 11.81 11.93 1.89
CA ALA A 75 10.67 12.63 2.49
C ALA A 75 9.82 13.43 1.48
N LEU A 76 10.33 13.67 0.26
CA LEU A 76 9.55 14.27 -0.82
C LEU A 76 8.39 13.37 -1.26
N TYR A 77 8.52 12.05 -1.16
CA TYR A 77 7.46 11.11 -1.55
C TYR A 77 6.21 11.29 -0.69
N ASP A 78 6.39 11.44 0.62
CA ASP A 78 5.33 11.77 1.56
C ASP A 78 4.69 13.14 1.29
N LYS A 79 5.51 14.12 0.91
CA LYS A 79 5.02 15.46 0.53
C LYS A 79 4.19 15.41 -0.76
N ALA A 80 4.55 14.54 -1.70
CA ALA A 80 3.84 14.35 -2.97
C ALA A 80 2.61 13.43 -2.86
N ALA A 81 2.50 12.62 -1.80
CA ALA A 81 1.46 11.60 -1.64
C ALA A 81 0.02 12.14 -1.82
N LEU A 82 -0.24 13.35 -1.31
CA LEU A 82 -1.56 13.97 -1.40
C LEU A 82 -1.99 14.24 -2.85
N SER A 83 -1.05 14.53 -3.75
CA SER A 83 -1.32 14.71 -5.19
C SER A 83 -1.78 13.41 -5.86
N PHE A 84 -1.49 12.26 -5.26
CA PHE A 84 -1.92 10.94 -5.70
C PHE A 84 -3.12 10.42 -4.91
N HIS A 85 -3.85 11.30 -4.21
CA HIS A 85 -4.98 10.95 -3.34
C HIS A 85 -4.61 9.98 -2.20
N MET A 86 -3.33 9.92 -1.83
CA MET A 86 -2.85 9.20 -0.66
C MET A 86 -2.87 10.14 0.54
N VAL A 87 -3.69 9.79 1.53
CA VAL A 87 -3.90 10.55 2.76
C VAL A 87 -3.58 9.61 3.92
N PHE A 88 -2.37 9.71 4.43
CA PHE A 88 -1.87 8.87 5.51
C PHE A 88 -1.13 9.67 6.57
N ASP A 89 -1.00 9.03 7.73
CA ASP A 89 -0.09 9.40 8.79
C ASP A 89 1.24 8.68 8.53
N CYS A 90 2.36 9.41 8.59
CA CYS A 90 3.71 8.84 8.55
C CYS A 90 4.43 9.00 9.89
N LEU A 91 5.37 8.09 10.15
CA LEU A 91 6.30 8.12 11.28
C LEU A 91 7.69 7.69 10.80
N PRO A 92 8.56 8.64 10.43
CA PRO A 92 9.96 8.36 10.17
C PRO A 92 10.73 8.25 11.49
N VAL A 93 11.56 7.22 11.60
CA VAL A 93 12.43 6.96 12.76
C VAL A 93 13.85 6.78 12.27
N TYR A 94 14.68 7.77 12.55
CA TYR A 94 16.09 7.79 12.15
C TYR A 94 16.99 7.35 13.30
N PHE A 95 17.95 6.46 13.01
CA PHE A 95 18.93 6.01 13.99
C PHE A 95 20.26 5.67 13.33
N ASN A 96 21.34 5.75 14.09
CA ASN A 96 22.67 5.46 13.58
C ASN A 96 23.10 4.08 14.09
N TYR A 97 23.61 3.24 13.18
CA TYR A 97 24.12 1.93 13.55
C TYR A 97 25.19 1.49 12.55
N ASN A 98 26.32 1.00 13.07
CA ASN A 98 27.45 0.49 12.28
C ASN A 98 27.93 1.45 11.16
N GLY A 99 28.09 2.74 11.50
CA GLY A 99 28.57 3.77 10.56
C GLY A 99 27.55 4.24 9.51
N ARG A 100 26.32 3.72 9.54
CA ARG A 100 25.22 4.09 8.64
C ARG A 100 24.11 4.83 9.39
N THR A 101 23.39 5.73 8.70
CA THR A 101 22.10 6.23 9.19
C THR A 101 21.00 5.39 8.58
N TRP A 102 20.21 4.76 9.43
CA TRP A 102 19.05 3.97 9.10
C TRP A 102 17.78 4.80 9.25
N LEU A 103 16.79 4.45 8.46
CA LEU A 103 15.44 4.99 8.50
C LEU A 103 14.48 3.81 8.50
N VAL A 104 13.71 3.67 9.56
CA VAL A 104 12.49 2.87 9.55
C VAL A 104 11.32 3.83 9.49
N GLU A 105 10.44 3.64 8.52
CA GLU A 105 9.29 4.51 8.33
C GLU A 105 8.00 3.72 8.25
N LEU A 106 7.00 4.23 8.94
CA LEU A 106 5.70 3.61 9.05
C LEU A 106 4.65 4.53 8.45
N TRP A 107 3.70 3.94 7.72
CA TRP A 107 2.58 4.65 7.16
C TRP A 107 1.26 3.98 7.52
N LYS A 108 0.22 4.75 7.79
CA LYS A 108 -1.16 4.25 7.92
C LYS A 108 -2.16 5.25 7.37
N GLY A 109 -3.08 4.81 6.52
CA GLY A 109 -4.03 5.74 5.92
C GLY A 109 -4.90 5.22 4.81
N GLN A 110 -5.35 6.16 3.99
CA GLN A 110 -6.16 5.96 2.80
C GLN A 110 -5.31 6.19 1.55
N TYR A 111 -5.21 5.18 0.70
CA TYR A 111 -4.45 5.15 -0.53
C TYR A 111 -5.43 5.04 -1.70
N GLY A 112 -6.03 6.18 -2.09
CA GLY A 112 -7.12 6.19 -3.08
C GLY A 112 -8.34 5.42 -2.58
N ILE A 113 -8.68 4.30 -3.22
CA ILE A 113 -9.79 3.42 -2.80
C ILE A 113 -9.39 2.38 -1.73
N ASN A 114 -8.13 2.36 -1.31
CA ASN A 114 -7.59 1.38 -0.39
C ASN A 114 -7.40 1.99 1.00
N THR A 115 -7.69 1.24 2.07
CA THR A 115 -7.16 1.53 3.41
C THR A 115 -5.96 0.63 3.63
N GLY A 116 -4.88 1.12 4.22
CA GLY A 116 -3.75 0.25 4.51
C GLY A 116 -2.73 0.82 5.46
N GLY A 117 -1.66 0.07 5.63
CA GLY A 117 -0.48 0.44 6.38
C GLY A 117 0.77 -0.23 5.84
N GLU A 118 1.91 0.34 6.18
CA GLU A 118 3.21 -0.01 5.61
C GLU A 118 4.31 0.18 6.65
N ILE A 119 5.37 -0.63 6.55
CA ILE A 119 6.64 -0.44 7.25
C ILE A 119 7.76 -0.64 6.23
N GLY A 120 8.62 0.37 6.09
CA GLY A 120 9.81 0.33 5.25
C GLY A 120 11.08 0.50 6.08
N ILE A 121 12.16 -0.18 5.71
CA ILE A 121 13.50 0.03 6.24
C ILE A 121 14.46 0.42 5.11
N TYR A 122 15.27 1.43 5.38
CA TYR A 122 16.20 2.05 4.44
C TYR A 122 17.48 2.46 5.16
N TYR A 123 18.57 2.70 4.44
CA TYR A 123 19.78 3.28 5.01
C TYR A 123 20.48 4.23 4.05
N ALA A 124 21.38 5.03 4.59
CA ALA A 124 22.47 5.69 3.86
C ALA A 124 23.80 5.08 4.31
N ASP A 125 24.72 4.81 3.37
CA ASP A 125 26.05 4.21 3.63
C ASP A 125 27.02 5.09 4.45
N ARG A 126 26.51 6.15 5.07
CA ARG A 126 27.25 7.07 5.92
C ARG A 126 26.33 7.66 6.97
N ILE A 127 26.91 8.20 8.03
CA ILE A 127 26.19 9.02 9.00
C ILE A 127 25.74 10.33 8.34
N ILE A 128 24.43 10.56 8.33
CA ILE A 128 23.79 11.76 7.80
C ILE A 128 23.45 12.68 8.98
N PRO A 129 23.91 13.95 8.98
CA PRO A 129 23.49 14.93 9.96
C PRO A 129 21.97 15.15 9.93
N GLU A 130 21.35 15.34 11.09
CA GLU A 130 19.87 15.43 11.21
C GLU A 130 19.26 16.50 10.31
N SER A 131 19.93 17.64 10.16
CA SER A 131 19.51 18.75 9.28
C SER A 131 19.39 18.38 7.79
N LYS A 132 19.96 17.25 7.38
CA LYS A 132 19.94 16.77 5.99
C LYS A 132 19.02 15.56 5.78
N TRP A 133 18.40 15.00 6.82
CA TRP A 133 17.57 13.80 6.68
C TRP A 133 16.44 13.97 5.67
N GLU A 134 15.67 15.07 5.74
CA GLU A 134 14.55 15.29 4.81
C GLU A 134 14.96 15.42 3.34
N ASN A 135 16.20 15.81 3.07
CA ASN A 135 16.73 16.03 1.72
C ASN A 135 17.60 14.87 1.22
N THR A 136 17.78 13.82 2.03
CA THR A 136 18.60 12.67 1.69
C THR A 136 17.73 11.56 1.13
N ILE A 137 18.21 10.93 0.06
CA ILE A 137 17.64 9.68 -0.45
C ILE A 137 18.26 8.54 0.35
N PHE A 138 17.42 7.83 1.10
CA PHE A 138 17.79 6.59 1.78
C PHE A 138 17.55 5.43 0.81
N GLN A 139 18.55 4.58 0.65
CA GLN A 139 18.50 3.46 -0.26
C GLN A 139 17.73 2.31 0.39
N CYS A 140 17.05 1.51 -0.43
CA CYS A 140 16.49 0.26 0.06
C CYS A 140 17.61 -0.64 0.61
N VAL A 141 17.32 -1.33 1.70
CA VAL A 141 18.24 -2.33 2.25
C VAL A 141 18.49 -3.47 1.25
N GLU A 142 19.67 -4.05 1.32
CA GLU A 142 20.01 -5.26 0.56
C GLU A 142 19.34 -6.50 1.17
N ASP A 143 19.41 -7.63 0.46
CA ASP A 143 18.72 -8.86 0.86
C ASP A 143 19.23 -9.42 2.19
N GLU A 144 20.50 -9.18 2.53
CA GLU A 144 21.15 -9.56 3.79
C GLU A 144 20.72 -8.66 4.95
N ASP A 145 20.43 -7.38 4.65
CA ASP A 145 20.07 -6.35 5.62
C ASP A 145 18.55 -6.28 5.89
N MET A 146 17.74 -7.13 5.25
CA MET A 146 16.31 -7.23 5.55
C MET A 146 16.08 -7.73 6.98
N VAL A 147 15.20 -7.04 7.69
CA VAL A 147 14.82 -7.31 9.07
C VAL A 147 13.46 -7.98 9.15
N GLY A 148 13.11 -8.54 10.32
CA GLY A 148 11.75 -9.00 10.57
C GLY A 148 10.83 -7.80 10.76
N LEU A 149 9.86 -7.62 9.87
CA LEU A 149 8.82 -6.60 10.00
C LEU A 149 7.50 -7.30 10.29
N SER A 150 6.70 -6.77 11.20
CA SER A 150 5.30 -7.15 11.33
C SER A 150 4.45 -6.02 11.88
N PHE A 151 3.16 -6.05 11.54
CA PHE A 151 2.19 -5.17 12.17
C PHE A 151 0.77 -5.71 12.12
N ASN A 152 0.00 -5.30 13.13
CA ASN A 152 -1.45 -5.38 13.13
C ASN A 152 -2.02 -3.99 12.82
N LEU A 153 -2.89 -3.91 11.82
CA LEU A 153 -3.62 -2.68 11.50
C LEU A 153 -5.05 -2.79 12.00
N PHE A 154 -5.48 -1.79 12.75
CA PHE A 154 -6.82 -1.69 13.31
C PHE A 154 -7.53 -0.47 12.75
N ARG A 155 -8.84 -0.60 12.57
CA ARG A 155 -9.74 0.49 12.20
C ARG A 155 -10.89 0.53 13.19
N LYS A 156 -11.00 1.62 13.93
CA LYS A 156 -12.03 1.80 14.98
C LYS A 156 -12.08 0.60 15.96
N GLY A 157 -10.92 0.14 16.39
CA GLY A 157 -10.76 -0.99 17.31
C GLY A 157 -10.85 -2.39 16.69
N MET A 158 -11.27 -2.53 15.43
CA MET A 158 -11.32 -3.83 14.75
C MET A 158 -10.06 -4.09 13.94
N GLY A 159 -9.45 -5.26 14.09
CA GLY A 159 -8.32 -5.70 13.26
C GLY A 159 -8.73 -5.84 11.79
N ILE A 160 -7.93 -5.28 10.88
CA ILE A 160 -8.16 -5.32 9.44
C ILE A 160 -6.99 -5.92 8.65
N ALA A 161 -5.82 -6.05 9.26
CA ALA A 161 -4.68 -6.77 8.72
C ALA A 161 -3.74 -7.22 9.84
N ASP A 162 -3.08 -8.34 9.63
CA ASP A 162 -2.01 -8.93 10.46
C ASP A 162 -0.97 -9.52 9.51
N VAL A 163 0.14 -8.82 9.33
CA VAL A 163 1.18 -9.21 8.38
C VAL A 163 2.53 -9.25 9.07
N GLY A 164 3.38 -10.20 8.66
CA GLY A 164 4.72 -10.33 9.19
C GLY A 164 5.63 -11.16 8.28
N GLY A 165 6.91 -10.82 8.29
CA GLY A 165 7.94 -11.55 7.55
C GLY A 165 9.26 -10.79 7.50
N ARG A 166 10.31 -11.47 7.02
CA ARG A 166 11.58 -10.82 6.70
C ARG A 166 11.41 -10.00 5.42
N HIS A 167 11.47 -8.68 5.52
CA HIS A 167 11.09 -7.80 4.43
C HIS A 167 11.78 -6.44 4.54
N TRP A 168 11.95 -5.76 3.40
CA TRP A 168 12.44 -4.38 3.35
C TRP A 168 11.30 -3.35 3.37
N TRP A 169 10.19 -3.65 2.67
CA TRP A 169 8.96 -2.84 2.66
C TRP A 169 7.71 -3.71 2.78
N LEU A 170 7.21 -3.91 4.00
CA LEU A 170 6.03 -4.73 4.28
C LEU A 170 4.76 -3.87 4.23
N THR A 171 3.73 -4.31 3.52
CA THR A 171 2.49 -3.54 3.36
C THR A 171 1.23 -4.38 3.55
N ALA A 172 0.11 -3.74 3.86
CA ALA A 172 -1.18 -4.39 3.91
C ALA A 172 -2.28 -3.42 3.46
N PHE A 173 -2.97 -3.76 2.37
CA PHE A 173 -4.03 -2.94 1.78
C PHE A 173 -5.34 -3.69 1.68
N SER A 174 -6.41 -3.07 2.18
CA SER A 174 -7.80 -3.51 2.02
C SER A 174 -8.50 -2.60 1.02
N VAL A 175 -8.91 -3.18 -0.11
CA VAL A 175 -9.49 -2.44 -1.25
C VAL A 175 -10.98 -2.15 -1.03
N GLY A 176 -11.44 -0.99 -1.47
CA GLY A 176 -12.84 -0.59 -1.36
C GLY A 176 -13.26 -0.24 0.06
N ARG A 177 -12.28 0.04 0.93
CA ARG A 177 -12.47 0.43 2.33
C ARG A 177 -12.03 1.88 2.48
N PHE A 178 -12.95 2.72 2.95
CA PHE A 178 -12.65 4.12 3.28
C PHE A 178 -12.32 4.27 4.76
N SER A 179 -11.22 4.95 5.08
CA SER A 179 -10.84 5.29 6.45
C SER A 179 -10.32 6.71 6.53
N ASN A 180 -10.53 7.35 7.67
CA ASN A 180 -9.69 8.50 8.04
C ASN A 180 -8.43 7.97 8.73
N PRO A 181 -7.24 8.55 8.52
CA PRO A 181 -6.02 8.11 9.22
C PRO A 181 -6.17 8.08 10.75
N GLN A 182 -6.95 9.00 11.31
CA GLN A 182 -7.26 9.09 12.74
C GLN A 182 -8.11 7.91 13.26
N ASP A 183 -8.85 7.23 12.38
CA ASP A 183 -9.60 6.01 12.73
C ASP A 183 -8.69 4.77 12.75
N LEU A 184 -7.44 4.90 12.28
CA LEU A 184 -6.49 3.81 12.14
C LEU A 184 -5.47 3.82 13.26
N TYR A 185 -5.15 2.62 13.73
CA TYR A 185 -4.15 2.36 14.75
C TYR A 185 -3.31 1.18 14.28
N MET A 186 -1.98 1.29 14.38
CA MET A 186 -1.05 0.24 13.98
C MET A 186 -0.24 -0.19 15.19
N ARG A 187 -0.20 -1.50 15.48
CA ARG A 187 0.77 -2.08 16.41
C ARG A 187 1.89 -2.67 15.58
N ALA A 188 3.09 -2.13 15.70
CA ALA A 188 4.25 -2.50 14.89
C ALA A 188 5.27 -3.27 15.72
N SER A 189 6.00 -4.15 15.04
CA SER A 189 7.13 -4.89 15.60
C SER A 189 8.25 -4.96 14.56
N VAL A 190 9.47 -4.65 15.00
CA VAL A 190 10.68 -4.68 14.16
C VAL A 190 11.74 -5.53 14.86
N THR A 191 12.16 -6.60 14.21
CA THR A 191 13.11 -7.61 14.69
C THR A 191 14.42 -7.45 13.95
N PHE A 192 15.41 -6.88 14.63
CA PHE A 192 16.76 -6.59 14.10
C PHE A 192 17.70 -7.80 14.28
N PRO A 193 18.82 -7.86 13.53
CA PRO A 193 19.80 -8.94 13.69
C PRO A 193 20.57 -8.87 15.03
N HIS A 194 20.71 -7.67 15.59
CA HIS A 194 21.54 -7.39 16.77
C HIS A 194 20.77 -6.56 17.79
N HIS A 195 21.03 -6.81 19.08
CA HIS A 195 20.38 -6.10 20.17
C HIS A 195 20.72 -4.60 20.16
N GLU A 196 21.96 -4.26 19.86
CA GLU A 196 22.46 -2.89 19.78
C GLU A 196 21.74 -2.07 18.68
N MET A 197 21.34 -2.72 17.59
CA MET A 197 20.55 -2.07 16.54
C MET A 197 19.11 -1.84 16.98
N ALA A 198 18.54 -2.77 17.76
CA ALA A 198 17.22 -2.63 18.35
C ALA A 198 17.18 -1.49 19.38
N GLU A 199 18.21 -1.38 20.24
CA GLU A 199 18.37 -0.26 21.18
C GLU A 199 18.49 1.08 20.44
N ALA A 200 19.35 1.16 19.41
CA ALA A 200 19.49 2.37 18.61
C ALA A 200 18.17 2.80 17.94
N PHE A 201 17.38 1.83 17.46
CA PHE A 201 16.04 2.11 16.92
C PHE A 201 15.06 2.59 18.00
N ALA A 202 15.07 1.98 19.19
CA ALA A 202 14.25 2.41 20.33
C ALA A 202 14.60 3.83 20.78
N GLU A 203 15.88 4.19 20.83
CA GLU A 203 16.33 5.57 21.07
C GLU A 203 15.85 6.52 19.95
N GLY A 204 15.83 6.04 18.70
CA GLY A 204 15.21 6.74 17.58
C GLY A 204 13.73 7.04 17.83
N LEU A 205 12.95 6.06 18.32
CA LEU A 205 11.54 6.25 18.67
C LEU A 205 11.35 7.28 19.78
N VAL A 206 12.19 7.24 20.83
CA VAL A 206 12.17 8.24 21.91
C VAL A 206 12.44 9.63 21.37
N ARG A 207 13.45 9.79 20.50
CA ARG A 207 13.73 11.07 19.82
C ARG A 207 12.58 11.55 18.93
N SER A 208 11.82 10.63 18.34
CA SER A 208 10.59 10.93 17.59
C SER A 208 9.36 11.22 18.50
N GLY A 209 9.54 11.24 19.82
CA GLY A 209 8.53 11.67 20.79
C GLY A 209 7.72 10.55 21.45
N TYR A 210 8.15 9.30 21.33
CA TYR A 210 7.53 8.19 22.05
C TYR A 210 7.97 8.15 23.51
N CYS A 211 7.05 7.78 24.40
CA CYS A 211 7.38 7.49 25.79
C CYS A 211 8.16 6.18 25.85
N PRO A 212 9.29 6.10 26.60
CA PRO A 212 10.01 4.84 26.80
C PRO A 212 9.13 3.69 27.30
N ASP A 213 8.15 3.99 28.16
CA ASP A 213 7.23 2.98 28.73
C ASP A 213 6.27 2.38 27.68
N ASP A 214 6.04 3.06 26.56
CA ASP A 214 5.21 2.59 25.43
C ASP A 214 6.01 1.76 24.41
N ILE A 215 7.33 1.61 24.63
CA ILE A 215 8.25 0.87 23.76
C ILE A 215 8.62 -0.44 24.45
N GLY A 216 8.14 -1.56 23.93
CA GLY A 216 8.52 -2.88 24.40
C GLY A 216 9.74 -3.40 23.66
N ILE A 217 10.87 -3.61 24.35
CA ILE A 217 12.05 -4.28 23.80
C ILE A 217 12.12 -5.70 24.37
N CYS A 218 12.14 -6.69 23.50
CA CYS A 218 12.34 -8.09 23.87
C CYS A 218 13.42 -8.68 22.97
N HIS A 219 14.58 -9.01 23.54
CA HIS A 219 15.79 -9.37 22.79
C HIS A 219 16.13 -8.33 21.72
N HIS A 220 16.09 -8.70 20.44
CA HIS A 220 16.36 -7.81 19.31
C HIS A 220 15.08 -7.34 18.60
N THR A 221 13.92 -7.49 19.24
CA THR A 221 12.61 -7.06 18.73
C THR A 221 12.09 -5.86 19.50
N VAL A 222 11.74 -4.80 18.77
CA VAL A 222 11.13 -3.58 19.30
C VAL A 222 9.67 -3.53 18.89
N THR A 223 8.78 -3.34 19.86
CA THR A 223 7.33 -3.27 19.68
C THR A 223 6.80 -1.93 20.18
N PHE A 224 5.89 -1.32 19.42
CA PHE A 224 5.31 -0.02 19.75
C PHE A 224 3.99 0.19 19.01
N SER A 225 3.28 1.24 19.41
CA SER A 225 1.94 1.54 18.90
C SER A 225 1.87 2.87 18.17
N PHE A 226 1.63 2.85 16.87
CA PHE A 226 1.45 4.03 16.04
C PHE A 226 -0.03 4.41 15.93
N ALA A 227 -0.47 5.33 16.79
CA ALA A 227 -1.85 5.83 16.84
C ALA A 227 -2.03 7.18 16.11
N ARG A 228 -1.11 8.13 16.32
CA ARG A 228 -1.21 9.49 15.80
C ARG A 228 0.10 9.91 15.14
N SER A 229 0.01 10.60 14.01
CA SER A 229 1.12 11.38 13.51
C SER A 229 1.17 12.74 14.20
N PHE A 230 2.37 13.21 14.51
CA PHE A 230 2.61 14.52 15.11
C PHE A 230 2.75 15.64 14.06
N VAL A 231 2.54 15.32 12.77
CA VAL A 231 2.69 16.28 11.68
C VAL A 231 1.59 17.35 11.73
N ARG A 232 1.99 18.60 11.99
CA ARG A 232 1.09 19.76 11.94
C ARG A 232 0.85 20.19 10.50
N ASN A 233 -0.37 20.00 10.02
CA ASN A 233 -0.79 20.48 8.70
C ASN A 233 -1.31 21.93 8.77
N GLY A 234 -0.81 22.80 7.89
CA GLY A 234 -1.36 24.14 7.68
C GLY A 234 -2.75 24.12 7.03
N CYS A 235 -3.47 25.25 7.06
CA CYS A 235 -4.87 25.32 6.64
C CYS A 235 -5.11 24.87 5.18
N LEU A 236 -4.27 25.29 4.24
CA LEU A 236 -4.37 24.88 2.83
C LEU A 236 -4.21 23.36 2.65
N ARG A 237 -3.24 22.77 3.35
CA ARG A 237 -3.02 21.31 3.32
C ARG A 237 -4.20 20.56 3.93
N ARG A 238 -4.81 21.08 5.00
CA ARG A 238 -6.04 20.49 5.59
C ARG A 238 -7.20 20.51 4.60
N LEU A 239 -7.40 21.61 3.88
CA LEU A 239 -8.44 21.68 2.85
C LEU A 239 -8.19 20.67 1.73
N HIS A 240 -6.95 20.56 1.25
CA HIS A 240 -6.59 19.59 0.22
C HIS A 240 -6.80 18.14 0.70
N ILE A 241 -6.44 17.84 1.96
CA ILE A 241 -6.74 16.54 2.60
C ILE A 241 -8.25 16.26 2.61
N LEU A 242 -9.08 17.24 2.98
CA LEU A 242 -10.54 17.08 2.99
C LEU A 242 -11.08 16.79 1.58
N LEU A 243 -10.63 17.54 0.57
CA LEU A 243 -11.03 17.32 -0.83
C LEU A 243 -10.60 15.93 -1.33
N ALA A 244 -9.36 15.53 -1.07
CA ALA A 244 -8.84 14.22 -1.42
C ALA A 244 -9.64 13.10 -0.73
N GLN A 245 -9.98 13.24 0.56
CA GLN A 245 -10.78 12.26 1.29
C GLN A 245 -12.25 12.21 0.85
N CYS A 246 -12.83 13.34 0.44
CA CYS A 246 -14.15 13.37 -0.19
C CYS A 246 -14.14 12.59 -1.51
N ALA A 247 -13.13 12.80 -2.35
CA ALA A 247 -12.93 12.03 -3.57
C ALA A 247 -12.71 10.54 -3.28
N ASN A 248 -11.85 10.18 -2.34
CA ASN A 248 -11.61 8.79 -1.93
C ASN A 248 -12.89 8.11 -1.46
N ARG A 249 -13.68 8.78 -0.63
CA ARG A 249 -14.99 8.27 -0.16
C ARG A 249 -15.95 8.05 -1.32
N PHE A 250 -16.02 9.00 -2.25
CA PHE A 250 -16.87 8.90 -3.43
C PHE A 250 -16.45 7.71 -4.32
N TRP A 251 -15.16 7.58 -4.63
CA TRP A 251 -14.64 6.48 -5.44
C TRP A 251 -14.78 5.12 -4.76
N CYS A 252 -14.62 5.03 -3.43
CA CYS A 252 -14.95 3.82 -2.67
C CYS A 252 -16.42 3.43 -2.84
N LYS A 253 -17.36 4.38 -2.75
CA LYS A 253 -18.79 4.11 -2.96
C LYS A 253 -19.07 3.62 -4.39
N ILE A 254 -18.45 4.25 -5.40
CA ILE A 254 -18.58 3.81 -6.79
C ILE A 254 -18.03 2.40 -6.96
N TYR A 255 -16.82 2.14 -6.48
CA TYR A 255 -16.18 0.83 -6.54
C TYR A 255 -17.08 -0.25 -5.94
N LEU A 256 -17.60 -0.03 -4.73
CA LEU A 256 -18.50 -0.98 -4.06
C LEU A 256 -19.83 -1.15 -4.81
N SER A 257 -20.36 -0.09 -5.42
CA SER A 257 -21.60 -0.16 -6.19
C SER A 257 -21.42 -0.95 -7.49
N VAL A 258 -20.34 -0.71 -8.22
CA VAL A 258 -20.00 -1.42 -9.46
C VAL A 258 -19.71 -2.89 -9.19
N THR A 259 -18.98 -3.19 -8.11
CA THR A 259 -18.53 -4.53 -7.75
C THR A 259 -19.48 -5.26 -6.79
N ARG A 260 -20.66 -4.69 -6.51
CA ARG A 260 -21.71 -5.22 -5.62
C ARG A 260 -22.05 -6.71 -5.78
N PRO A 261 -21.96 -7.34 -6.98
CA PRO A 261 -22.19 -8.78 -7.10
C PRO A 261 -21.24 -9.68 -6.30
N PHE A 262 -20.13 -9.16 -5.78
CA PHE A 262 -19.10 -9.93 -5.09
C PHE A 262 -18.78 -9.38 -3.71
N CYS A 263 -18.42 -10.26 -2.79
CA CYS A 263 -18.02 -9.92 -1.42
C CYS A 263 -16.50 -9.75 -1.31
N LEU A 264 -15.73 -10.73 -1.79
CA LEU A 264 -14.27 -10.79 -1.67
C LEU A 264 -13.58 -9.83 -2.64
N SER A 265 -12.50 -9.20 -2.20
CA SER A 265 -11.68 -8.30 -3.03
C SER A 265 -11.10 -9.03 -4.23
N LEU A 266 -10.73 -10.31 -4.07
CA LEU A 266 -10.34 -11.21 -5.15
C LEU A 266 -11.30 -11.16 -6.34
N ASP A 267 -12.58 -11.43 -6.09
CA ASP A 267 -13.61 -11.47 -7.12
C ASP A 267 -13.91 -10.08 -7.68
N LYS A 268 -13.92 -9.05 -6.82
CA LYS A 268 -14.18 -7.66 -7.24
C LYS A 268 -13.11 -7.15 -8.20
N ILE A 269 -11.82 -7.43 -7.94
CA ILE A 269 -10.72 -7.03 -8.84
C ILE A 269 -10.78 -7.81 -10.15
N LEU A 270 -11.00 -9.13 -10.09
CA LEU A 270 -11.14 -9.94 -11.31
C LEU A 270 -12.35 -9.52 -12.15
N TYR A 271 -13.43 -9.10 -11.51
CA TYR A 271 -14.59 -8.52 -12.17
C TYR A 271 -14.20 -7.26 -12.94
N LEU A 272 -13.56 -6.29 -12.30
CA LEU A 272 -13.08 -5.09 -12.99
C LEU A 272 -12.10 -5.41 -14.13
N TYR A 273 -11.19 -6.36 -13.92
CA TYR A 273 -10.27 -6.83 -14.96
C TYR A 273 -11.04 -7.33 -16.19
N TYR A 274 -12.04 -8.20 -16.04
CA TYR A 274 -12.82 -8.71 -17.18
C TYR A 274 -13.74 -7.65 -17.82
N TYR A 275 -14.02 -6.56 -17.12
CA TYR A 275 -14.66 -5.36 -17.66
C TYR A 275 -13.75 -4.52 -18.56
N LEU A 276 -12.42 -4.70 -18.49
CA LEU A 276 -11.52 -4.04 -19.43
C LEU A 276 -11.65 -4.65 -20.84
N PRO A 277 -11.60 -3.82 -21.90
CA PRO A 277 -11.42 -4.29 -23.26
C PRO A 277 -10.26 -5.28 -23.36
N PHE A 278 -10.38 -6.25 -24.28
CA PHE A 278 -9.42 -7.35 -24.42
C PHE A 278 -7.97 -6.89 -24.61
N ILE A 279 -7.75 -5.78 -25.30
CA ILE A 279 -6.41 -5.21 -25.56
C ILE A 279 -5.76 -4.78 -24.24
N PHE A 280 -6.46 -4.05 -23.37
CA PHE A 280 -5.93 -3.62 -22.07
C PHE A 280 -5.67 -4.80 -21.14
N ARG A 281 -6.45 -5.88 -21.24
CA ARG A 281 -6.18 -7.11 -20.51
C ARG A 281 -4.90 -7.79 -20.95
N LYS A 282 -4.56 -7.72 -22.24
CA LYS A 282 -3.28 -8.23 -22.76
C LYS A 282 -2.12 -7.39 -22.25
N THR A 283 -2.22 -6.06 -22.26
CA THR A 283 -1.13 -5.19 -21.79
C THR A 283 -0.78 -5.43 -20.32
N LEU A 284 -1.79 -5.66 -19.46
CA LEU A 284 -1.56 -6.01 -18.05
C LEU A 284 -0.86 -7.36 -17.84
N ARG A 285 -0.90 -8.26 -18.83
CA ARG A 285 -0.27 -9.59 -18.78
C ARG A 285 1.03 -9.69 -19.57
N ILE A 286 1.41 -8.67 -20.34
CA ILE A 286 2.67 -8.68 -21.09
C ILE A 286 3.80 -8.50 -20.08
N LYS A 287 4.44 -9.63 -19.75
CA LYS A 287 5.68 -9.71 -18.97
C LYS A 287 6.70 -8.71 -19.51
N LYS A 288 7.25 -7.85 -18.65
CA LYS A 288 8.50 -7.14 -18.95
C LYS A 288 9.59 -8.19 -19.15
N TYR A 289 9.96 -8.38 -20.40
CA TYR A 289 11.07 -9.23 -20.83
C TYR A 289 12.39 -8.67 -20.29
N LYS A 290 13.20 -9.59 -19.76
CA LYS A 290 14.67 -9.54 -19.55
C LYS A 290 15.20 -8.47 -18.58
N LYS A 291 15.60 -8.94 -17.39
CA LYS A 291 16.83 -8.50 -16.71
C LYS A 291 17.88 -8.22 -17.79
N ILE A 292 18.19 -6.94 -18.03
CA ILE A 292 19.42 -6.56 -18.72
C ILE A 292 20.52 -7.13 -17.84
N LYS A 293 21.17 -8.21 -18.29
CA LYS A 293 22.42 -8.68 -17.70
C LYS A 293 23.34 -7.45 -17.69
N ARG A 294 23.58 -6.87 -16.52
CA ARG A 294 24.71 -5.96 -16.30
C ARG A 294 25.93 -6.73 -16.82
N LYS A 295 26.49 -6.28 -17.95
CA LYS A 295 27.81 -6.75 -18.39
C LYS A 295 28.76 -6.40 -17.25
N ARG A 296 29.33 -7.41 -16.60
CA ARG A 296 30.57 -7.25 -15.84
C ARG A 296 31.60 -6.65 -16.79
N ARG A 297 32.02 -5.42 -16.50
CA ARG A 297 33.32 -4.87 -16.84
C ARG A 297 33.80 -4.13 -15.61
#